data_AF-A0A3D1EXP7-F1
#
_entry.id   AF-A0A3D1EXP7-F1
#
_cell.length_a   1.000
_cell.length_b   1.000
_cell.length_c   1.000
_cell.angle_alpha   90.00
_cell.angle_beta   90.00
_cell.angle_gamma   90.00
#
_symmetry.space_group_name_H-M   'P 1'
#
loop_
_entity.id
_entity.type
_entity.pdbx_description
1 polymer ?
#
loop_
_entity_poly.entity_id
_entity_poly.type
_entity_poly.pdbx_seq_one_letter_code
_entity_poly.pdbx_strand_id
1 'polypeptide(L)'
;MPYNIYMSTTELDQLMDQASELLVKMQYLDAEKLCVQAMKLAHKQKLWGYLARITLPLQECRRQRRMIAAEGHIVLGTSHLGDAPLAVLSELPSGCVVFTDNKAHEHAVHLMQNVRKNPRHLLVLYASANTKQWTLHSAIQPIYTVTYPAPPSDWQNQTLAPSQWPDVTQSQWPTPGDWFLDVLEKLGDQALKTVKAGADNVKRVDELITALDAVTDHEILHQQLAQAASNLVQ
;
A
#
# COMPACT_ATOMS: atom_id res chain seq x y z
N MET A 1 -7.37 26.72 32.57
CA MET A 1 -5.96 26.56 32.15
C MET A 1 -5.93 25.50 31.05
N PRO A 2 -5.80 25.84 29.77
CA PRO A 2 -5.59 24.81 28.76
C PRO A 2 -4.12 24.39 28.83
N TYR A 3 -3.89 23.13 29.18
CA TYR A 3 -2.58 22.48 29.11
C TYR A 3 -2.23 22.38 27.62
N ASN A 4 -1.47 23.35 27.12
CA ASN A 4 -0.99 23.34 25.74
C ASN A 4 0.17 22.33 25.70
N ILE A 5 -0.15 21.07 25.42
CA ILE A 5 0.82 19.99 25.29
C ILE A 5 1.60 20.24 23.99
N TYR A 6 2.65 21.05 24.08
CA TYR A 6 3.76 20.95 23.15
C TYR A 6 4.42 19.60 23.40
N MET A 7 3.99 18.56 22.67
CA MET A 7 4.73 17.29 22.63
C MET A 7 6.12 17.58 22.10
N SER A 8 7.15 17.28 22.89
CA SER A 8 8.55 17.55 22.55
C SER A 8 9.00 16.64 21.41
N THR A 9 9.94 17.12 20.58
CA THR A 9 10.64 16.33 19.56
C THR A 9 11.19 15.00 20.08
N THR A 10 11.45 14.89 21.39
CA THR A 10 11.82 13.67 22.11
C THR A 10 10.89 12.47 21.84
N GLU A 11 9.56 12.67 21.73
CA GLU A 11 8.65 11.56 21.44
C GLU A 11 8.81 11.05 20.01
N LEU A 12 9.02 11.96 19.05
CA LEU A 12 9.31 11.60 17.66
C LEU A 12 10.64 10.88 17.54
N ASP A 13 11.68 11.36 18.23
CA ASP A 13 12.99 10.72 18.24
C ASP A 13 12.88 9.28 18.78
N GLN A 14 12.16 9.07 19.88
CA GLN A 14 11.92 7.74 20.44
C GLN A 14 11.20 6.79 19.47
N LEU A 15 10.16 7.29 18.77
CA LEU A 15 9.47 6.49 17.75
C LEU A 15 10.42 6.09 16.61
N MET A 16 11.28 7.01 16.18
CA MET A 16 12.19 6.78 15.05
C MET A 16 13.39 5.90 15.42
N ASP A 17 13.90 6.00 16.64
CA ASP A 17 14.92 5.08 17.16
C ASP A 17 14.36 3.65 17.21
N GLN A 18 13.16 3.47 17.78
CA GLN A 18 12.49 2.17 17.81
C GLN A 18 12.19 1.62 16.41
N ALA A 19 11.69 2.45 15.49
CA ALA A 19 11.44 2.04 14.11
C ALA A 19 12.72 1.56 13.41
N SER A 20 13.84 2.24 13.66
CA SER A 20 15.15 1.88 13.11
C SER A 20 15.64 0.54 13.67
N GLU A 21 15.49 0.29 14.97
CA GLU A 21 15.83 -1.00 15.57
C GLU A 21 14.99 -2.15 14.99
N LEU A 22 13.69 -1.93 14.78
CA LEU A 22 12.79 -2.92 14.19
C LEU A 22 13.14 -3.21 12.73
N LEU A 23 13.52 -2.19 11.95
CA LEU A 23 14.02 -2.35 10.58
C LEU A 23 15.25 -3.24 10.52
N VAL A 24 16.23 -3.02 11.41
CA VAL A 24 17.44 -3.87 11.51
C VAL A 24 17.07 -5.32 11.83
N LYS A 25 16.04 -5.54 12.65
CA LYS A 25 15.50 -6.87 13.00
C LYS A 25 14.55 -7.45 11.93
N MET A 26 14.39 -6.80 10.79
CA MET A 26 13.46 -7.18 9.71
C MET A 26 11.98 -7.27 10.17
N GLN A 27 11.61 -6.53 11.21
CA GLN A 27 10.24 -6.45 11.73
C GLN A 27 9.47 -5.33 11.02
N TYR A 28 9.32 -5.47 9.69
CA TYR A 28 8.86 -4.40 8.80
C TYR A 28 7.46 -3.86 9.12
N LEU A 29 6.52 -4.73 9.52
CA LEU A 29 5.14 -4.31 9.82
C LEU A 29 5.05 -3.48 11.10
N ASP A 30 5.84 -3.84 12.12
CA ASP A 30 5.90 -3.07 13.37
C ASP A 30 6.65 -1.74 13.16
N ALA A 31 7.73 -1.76 12.37
CA ALA A 31 8.42 -0.55 11.95
C ALA A 31 7.50 0.39 11.14
N GLU A 32 6.72 -0.14 10.18
CA GLU A 32 5.74 0.63 9.40
C GLU A 32 4.76 1.36 10.33
N LYS A 33 4.25 0.65 11.35
CA LYS A 33 3.31 1.21 12.34
C LYS A 33 3.91 2.41 13.08
N LEU A 34 5.16 2.30 13.54
CA LEU A 34 5.86 3.40 14.21
C LEU A 34 6.12 4.57 13.25
N CYS A 35 6.57 4.29 12.02
CA CYS A 35 6.79 5.33 11.01
C CYS A 35 5.49 6.07 10.65
N VAL A 36 4.36 5.38 10.51
CA VAL A 36 3.05 6.00 10.25
C VAL A 36 2.60 6.86 11.42
N GLN A 37 2.82 6.41 12.67
CA GLN A 37 2.53 7.21 13.86
C GLN A 37 3.40 8.47 13.90
N ALA A 38 4.71 8.34 13.68
CA ALA A 38 5.65 9.45 13.63
C ALA A 38 5.29 10.45 12.51
N MET A 39 4.95 9.95 11.32
CA MET A 39 4.53 10.76 10.17
C MET A 39 3.31 11.63 10.51
N LYS A 40 2.28 11.03 11.13
CA LYS A 40 1.07 11.75 11.56
C LYS A 40 1.39 12.83 12.60
N LEU A 41 2.26 12.51 13.57
CA LEU A 41 2.66 13.45 14.61
C LEU A 41 3.47 14.62 14.04
N ALA A 42 4.48 14.33 13.19
CA ALA A 42 5.30 15.34 12.53
C ALA A 42 4.45 16.25 11.63
N HIS A 43 3.55 15.67 10.84
CA HIS A 43 2.62 16.42 9.98
C HIS A 43 1.69 17.34 10.79
N LYS A 44 1.04 16.83 11.84
CA LYS A 44 0.18 17.60 12.73
C LYS A 44 0.89 18.80 13.37
N GLN A 45 2.16 18.62 13.73
CA GLN A 45 3.00 19.66 14.34
C GLN A 45 3.74 20.53 13.31
N LYS A 46 3.55 20.30 12.00
CA LYS A 46 4.26 20.99 10.92
C LYS A 46 5.79 20.87 11.01
N LEU A 47 6.27 19.74 11.54
CA LEU A 47 7.69 19.42 11.64
C LEU A 47 8.19 18.82 10.32
N TRP A 48 8.30 19.65 9.30
CA TRP A 48 8.57 19.22 7.92
C TRP A 48 9.92 18.51 7.75
N GLY A 49 10.95 18.93 8.47
CA GLY A 49 12.25 18.24 8.47
C GLY A 49 12.18 16.81 9.01
N TYR A 50 11.34 16.57 10.03
CA TYR A 50 11.07 15.21 10.51
C TYR A 50 10.28 14.43 9.47
N LEU A 51 9.21 15.02 8.92
CA LEU A 51 8.38 14.37 7.91
C LEU A 51 9.20 13.86 6.72
N ALA A 52 10.14 14.68 6.21
CA ALA A 52 11.05 14.27 5.14
C ALA A 52 11.91 13.06 5.53
N ARG A 53 12.50 13.06 6.74
CA ARG A 53 13.37 11.97 7.23
C ARG A 53 12.60 10.68 7.51
N ILE A 54 11.38 10.77 8.04
CA ILE A 54 10.50 9.63 8.35
C ILE A 54 10.08 8.89 7.07
N THR A 55 9.97 9.61 5.95
CA THR A 55 9.47 9.05 4.69
C THR A 55 10.39 7.95 4.14
N LEU A 56 11.70 8.01 4.38
CA LEU A 56 12.66 6.99 3.92
C LEU A 56 12.49 5.62 4.59
N PRO A 57 12.53 5.48 5.93
CA PRO A 57 12.27 4.19 6.58
C PRO A 57 10.84 3.70 6.33
N LEU A 58 9.85 4.59 6.22
CA LEU A 58 8.48 4.22 5.85
C LEU A 58 8.42 3.57 4.47
N GLN A 59 9.08 4.17 3.47
CA GLN A 59 9.18 3.65 2.12
C GLN A 59 9.80 2.24 2.13
N GLU A 60 10.88 2.03 2.89
CA GLU A 60 11.53 0.73 2.97
C GLU A 60 10.62 -0.34 3.59
N CYS A 61 9.91 -0.03 4.68
CA CYS A 61 8.95 -0.96 5.28
C CYS A 61 7.89 -1.41 4.27
N ARG A 62 7.35 -0.45 3.49
CA ARG A 62 6.31 -0.70 2.49
C ARG A 62 6.84 -1.42 1.26
N ARG A 63 8.09 -1.16 0.85
CA ARG A 63 8.78 -1.92 -0.20
C ARG A 63 8.93 -3.38 0.19
N GLN A 64 9.36 -3.66 1.42
CA GLN A 64 9.49 -5.03 1.93
C GLN A 64 8.13 -5.72 2.03
N ARG A 65 7.11 -5.01 2.51
CA ARG A 65 5.74 -5.52 2.52
C ARG A 65 5.24 -5.86 1.12
N ARG A 66 5.48 -5.00 0.13
CA ARG A 66 5.15 -5.21 -1.28
C ARG A 66 5.80 -6.48 -1.81
N MET A 67 7.10 -6.65 -1.59
CA MET A 67 7.85 -7.82 -2.05
C MET A 67 7.36 -9.12 -1.40
N ILE A 68 7.24 -9.17 -0.06
CA ILE A 68 6.80 -10.36 0.66
C ILE A 68 5.36 -10.74 0.29
N ALA A 69 4.49 -9.76 0.05
CA ALA A 69 3.13 -10.00 -0.41
C ALA A 69 3.10 -10.58 -1.83
N ALA A 70 3.89 -10.02 -2.75
CA ALA A 70 3.99 -10.47 -4.13
C ALA A 70 4.62 -11.85 -4.26
N GLU A 71 5.43 -12.27 -3.28
CA GLU A 71 5.99 -13.62 -3.12
C GLU A 71 5.07 -14.59 -2.36
N GLY A 72 3.88 -14.13 -1.93
CA GLY A 72 2.91 -14.88 -1.11
C GLY A 72 1.82 -15.57 -1.94
N HIS A 73 0.62 -15.73 -1.37
CA HIS A 73 -0.52 -16.29 -2.11
C HIS A 73 -1.13 -15.24 -3.04
N ILE A 74 -1.42 -15.59 -4.28
CA ILE A 74 -2.04 -14.66 -5.24
C ILE A 74 -3.46 -15.11 -5.55
N VAL A 75 -4.42 -14.21 -5.35
CA VAL A 75 -5.84 -14.43 -5.61
C VAL A 75 -6.32 -13.37 -6.59
N LEU A 76 -6.37 -13.71 -7.88
CA LEU A 76 -6.86 -12.83 -8.94
C LEU A 76 -8.30 -13.18 -9.26
N GLY A 77 -9.24 -12.51 -8.60
CA GLY A 77 -10.67 -12.80 -8.68
C GLY A 77 -11.13 -13.76 -7.60
N THR A 78 -12.32 -13.51 -7.07
CA THR A 78 -12.84 -14.15 -5.85
C THR A 78 -14.09 -14.98 -6.07
N SER A 79 -14.53 -15.14 -7.33
CA SER A 79 -15.79 -15.84 -7.63
C SER A 79 -15.79 -17.32 -7.20
N HIS A 80 -14.62 -17.96 -7.09
CA HIS A 80 -14.50 -19.36 -6.63
C HIS A 80 -14.70 -19.54 -5.13
N LEU A 81 -14.61 -18.47 -4.34
CA LEU A 81 -14.72 -18.53 -2.88
C LEU A 81 -16.18 -18.55 -2.38
N GLY A 82 -17.15 -18.49 -3.30
CA GLY A 82 -18.58 -18.54 -2.97
C GLY A 82 -19.03 -17.39 -2.07
N ASP A 83 -19.83 -17.71 -1.06
CA ASP A 83 -20.53 -16.72 -0.24
C ASP A 83 -19.69 -16.11 0.90
N ALA A 84 -18.49 -16.65 1.18
CA ALA A 84 -17.67 -16.25 2.33
C ALA A 84 -16.20 -15.95 1.99
N PRO A 85 -15.89 -15.13 0.96
CA PRO A 85 -14.50 -14.86 0.56
C PRO A 85 -13.68 -14.23 1.70
N LEU A 86 -14.30 -13.39 2.53
CA LEU A 86 -13.62 -12.75 3.66
C LEU A 86 -13.17 -13.75 4.73
N ALA A 87 -13.93 -14.82 4.99
CA ALA A 87 -13.54 -15.82 5.99
C ALA A 87 -12.27 -16.57 5.55
N VAL A 88 -12.17 -16.91 4.27
CA VAL A 88 -11.00 -17.58 3.71
C VAL A 88 -9.80 -16.64 3.64
N LEU A 89 -9.99 -15.45 3.06
CA LEU A 89 -8.89 -14.51 2.80
C LEU A 89 -8.37 -13.83 4.08
N SER A 90 -9.17 -13.80 5.15
CA SER A 90 -8.72 -13.31 6.46
C SER A 90 -7.70 -14.22 7.12
N GLU A 91 -7.56 -15.47 6.69
CA GLU A 91 -6.55 -16.41 7.21
C GLU A 91 -5.24 -16.39 6.42
N LEU A 92 -5.17 -15.65 5.29
CA LEU A 92 -3.95 -15.57 4.51
C LEU A 92 -2.83 -14.86 5.30
N PRO A 93 -1.63 -15.47 5.43
CA PRO A 93 -0.51 -14.85 6.13
C PRO A 93 0.15 -13.74 5.31
N SER A 94 0.26 -13.96 3.99
CA SER A 94 0.81 -13.03 3.01
C SER A 94 0.24 -13.29 1.62
N GLY A 95 0.23 -12.27 0.78
CA GLY A 95 -0.33 -12.38 -0.56
C GLY A 95 -0.89 -11.11 -1.18
N CYS A 96 -1.42 -11.26 -2.38
CA CYS A 96 -2.08 -10.21 -3.14
C CYS A 96 -3.49 -10.67 -3.53
N VAL A 97 -4.50 -9.84 -3.31
CA VAL A 97 -5.91 -10.17 -3.51
C VAL A 97 -6.57 -9.13 -4.40
N VAL A 98 -7.27 -9.59 -5.46
CA VAL A 98 -8.20 -8.79 -6.25
C VAL A 98 -9.61 -9.36 -6.09
N PHE A 99 -10.50 -8.61 -5.44
CA PHE A 99 -11.92 -8.98 -5.40
C PHE A 99 -12.61 -8.66 -6.73
N THR A 100 -13.46 -9.56 -7.23
CA THR A 100 -14.21 -9.40 -8.49
C THR A 100 -15.69 -9.73 -8.39
N ASP A 101 -16.16 -10.12 -7.20
CA ASP A 101 -17.57 -10.42 -6.93
C ASP A 101 -18.45 -9.15 -6.91
N ASN A 102 -19.77 -9.33 -6.77
CA ASN A 102 -20.73 -8.23 -6.75
C ASN A 102 -20.58 -7.27 -5.55
N LYS A 103 -19.86 -7.68 -4.50
CA LYS A 103 -19.53 -6.90 -3.30
C LYS A 103 -18.03 -6.60 -3.23
N ALA A 104 -17.31 -6.66 -4.36
CA ALA A 104 -15.86 -6.59 -4.39
C ALA A 104 -15.28 -5.37 -3.66
N HIS A 105 -15.91 -4.20 -3.80
CA HIS A 105 -15.50 -2.99 -3.08
C HIS A 105 -15.64 -3.15 -1.55
N GLU A 106 -16.80 -3.62 -1.07
CA GLU A 106 -17.07 -3.81 0.36
C GLU A 106 -16.09 -4.82 0.97
N HIS A 107 -15.85 -5.92 0.27
CA HIS A 107 -14.90 -6.95 0.69
C HIS A 107 -13.46 -6.41 0.74
N ALA A 108 -13.02 -5.67 -0.28
CA ALA A 108 -11.69 -5.08 -0.30
C ALA A 108 -11.47 -4.09 0.84
N VAL A 109 -12.46 -3.23 1.11
CA VAL A 109 -12.44 -2.30 2.25
C VAL A 109 -12.36 -3.07 3.57
N HIS A 110 -13.19 -4.10 3.75
CA HIS A 110 -13.22 -4.90 4.98
C HIS A 110 -11.88 -5.60 5.23
N LEU A 111 -11.32 -6.27 4.21
CA LEU A 111 -10.04 -6.95 4.34
C LEU A 111 -8.92 -5.95 4.64
N MET A 112 -8.88 -4.80 3.97
CA MET A 112 -7.88 -3.76 4.26
C MET A 112 -8.00 -3.17 5.66
N GLN A 113 -9.21 -2.97 6.17
CA GLN A 113 -9.42 -2.55 7.56
C GLN A 113 -8.90 -3.60 8.54
N ASN A 114 -9.12 -4.89 8.25
CA ASN A 114 -8.58 -5.98 9.06
C ASN A 114 -7.04 -5.98 9.00
N VAL A 115 -6.44 -5.89 7.81
CA VAL A 115 -4.97 -5.82 7.64
C VAL A 115 -4.36 -4.61 8.35
N ARG A 116 -5.05 -3.46 8.41
CA ARG A 116 -4.59 -2.31 9.19
C ARG A 116 -4.65 -2.52 10.70
N LYS A 117 -5.65 -3.26 11.19
CA LYS A 117 -5.78 -3.59 12.62
C LYS A 117 -4.81 -4.68 13.05
N ASN A 118 -4.62 -5.67 12.20
CA ASN A 118 -3.74 -6.82 12.37
C ASN A 118 -2.76 -6.85 11.19
N PRO A 119 -1.63 -6.12 11.29
CA PRO A 119 -0.67 -5.97 10.20
C PRO A 119 -0.24 -7.32 9.61
N ARG A 120 -0.32 -7.42 8.29
CA ARG A 120 0.08 -8.59 7.50
C ARG A 120 0.71 -8.15 6.19
N HIS A 121 1.49 -9.03 5.57
CA HIS A 121 2.05 -8.82 4.24
C HIS A 121 0.99 -9.10 3.16
N LEU A 122 -0.14 -8.37 3.24
CA LEU A 122 -1.25 -8.47 2.30
C LEU A 122 -1.46 -7.16 1.56
N LEU A 123 -1.68 -7.26 0.26
CA LEU A 123 -2.09 -6.18 -0.64
C LEU A 123 -3.46 -6.51 -1.22
N VAL A 124 -4.33 -5.50 -1.32
CA VAL A 124 -5.74 -5.73 -1.66
C VAL A 124 -6.22 -4.68 -2.64
N LEU A 125 -6.82 -5.16 -3.72
CA LEU A 125 -7.52 -4.38 -4.74
C LEU A 125 -8.92 -4.96 -4.94
N TYR A 126 -9.75 -4.22 -5.66
CA TYR A 126 -10.96 -4.77 -6.26
C TYR A 126 -11.02 -4.38 -7.73
N ALA A 127 -11.79 -5.13 -8.52
CA ALA A 127 -11.92 -4.88 -9.93
C ALA A 127 -13.33 -5.16 -10.47
N SER A 128 -13.71 -4.42 -11.50
CA SER A 128 -14.71 -4.87 -12.47
C SER A 128 -13.98 -5.62 -13.58
N ALA A 129 -14.30 -6.89 -13.77
CA ALA A 129 -13.56 -7.81 -14.62
C ALA A 129 -14.34 -8.21 -15.88
N ASN A 130 -13.66 -8.22 -17.02
CA ASN A 130 -14.08 -8.96 -18.21
C ASN A 130 -12.94 -9.86 -18.70
N THR A 131 -13.17 -10.62 -19.78
CA THR A 131 -12.22 -11.64 -20.26
C THR A 131 -10.93 -11.07 -20.85
N LYS A 132 -10.89 -9.79 -21.23
CA LYS A 132 -9.73 -9.16 -21.89
C LYS A 132 -9.07 -8.08 -21.04
N GLN A 133 -9.85 -7.37 -20.24
CA GLN A 133 -9.41 -6.20 -19.48
C GLN A 133 -10.14 -6.14 -18.15
N TRP A 134 -9.40 -5.73 -17.12
CA TRP A 134 -9.93 -5.47 -15.79
C TRP A 134 -9.80 -3.99 -15.49
N THR A 135 -10.84 -3.42 -14.89
CA THR A 135 -10.78 -2.08 -14.30
C THR A 135 -10.52 -2.26 -12.81
N LEU A 136 -9.29 -1.99 -12.39
CA LEU A 136 -8.79 -2.21 -11.03
C LEU A 136 -8.83 -0.92 -10.21
N HIS A 137 -9.06 -1.07 -8.92
CA HIS A 137 -9.26 0.03 -7.98
C HIS A 137 -8.47 -0.19 -6.69
N SER A 138 -7.90 0.87 -6.14
CA SER A 138 -7.39 0.87 -4.76
C SER A 138 -8.54 0.64 -3.77
N ALA A 139 -8.29 -0.05 -2.67
CA ALA A 139 -9.33 -0.41 -1.71
C ALA A 139 -9.73 0.73 -0.76
N ILE A 140 -8.85 1.72 -0.54
CA ILE A 140 -9.06 2.81 0.42
C ILE A 140 -9.14 4.14 -0.31
N GLN A 141 -10.00 5.04 0.19
CA GLN A 141 -10.18 6.39 -0.34
C GLN A 141 -8.91 7.25 -0.20
N PRO A 142 -8.61 8.12 -1.18
CA PRO A 142 -9.30 8.26 -2.47
C PRO A 142 -9.13 7.02 -3.37
N ILE A 143 -10.19 6.64 -4.08
CA ILE A 143 -10.13 5.49 -4.99
C ILE A 143 -9.42 5.89 -6.28
N TYR A 144 -8.27 5.28 -6.52
CA TYR A 144 -7.56 5.36 -7.80
C TYR A 144 -7.96 4.20 -8.68
N THR A 145 -8.02 4.43 -9.99
CA THR A 145 -8.54 3.46 -10.95
C THR A 145 -7.59 3.33 -12.14
N VAL A 146 -7.38 2.10 -12.59
CA VAL A 146 -6.64 1.81 -13.82
C VAL A 146 -7.35 0.71 -14.61
N THR A 147 -7.34 0.81 -15.94
CA THR A 147 -7.69 -0.31 -16.81
C THR A 147 -6.42 -1.04 -17.24
N TYR A 148 -6.40 -2.36 -17.07
CA TYR A 148 -5.24 -3.19 -17.31
C TYR A 148 -5.64 -4.48 -18.04
N PRO A 149 -4.77 -5.10 -18.87
CA PRO A 149 -5.05 -6.42 -19.44
C PRO A 149 -5.43 -7.44 -18.37
N ALA A 150 -6.48 -8.22 -18.62
CA ALA A 150 -6.86 -9.31 -17.72
C ALA A 150 -5.66 -10.28 -17.55
N PRO A 151 -5.45 -10.84 -16.34
CA PRO A 151 -4.43 -11.87 -16.19
C PRO A 151 -4.82 -13.11 -17.01
N PRO A 152 -3.87 -14.02 -17.32
CA PRO A 152 -4.17 -15.32 -17.91
C PRO A 152 -5.36 -16.02 -17.27
N SER A 153 -6.24 -16.61 -18.08
CA SER A 153 -7.50 -17.19 -17.60
C SER A 153 -7.30 -18.32 -16.59
N ASP A 154 -6.18 -19.03 -16.71
CA ASP A 154 -5.74 -20.09 -15.80
C ASP A 154 -5.14 -19.57 -14.49
N TRP A 155 -5.09 -18.25 -14.26
CA TRP A 155 -4.80 -17.64 -12.96
C TRP A 155 -6.04 -17.05 -12.29
N GLN A 156 -7.11 -16.86 -13.06
CA GLN A 156 -8.32 -16.20 -12.58
C GLN A 156 -9.15 -17.11 -11.68
N ASN A 157 -9.82 -16.53 -10.68
CA ASN A 157 -10.76 -17.20 -9.79
C ASN A 157 -10.20 -18.49 -9.15
N GLN A 158 -8.99 -18.38 -8.63
CA GLN A 158 -8.37 -19.42 -7.81
C GLN A 158 -7.38 -18.79 -6.84
N THR A 159 -6.88 -19.60 -5.91
CA THR A 159 -5.79 -19.20 -5.00
C THR A 159 -4.50 -19.88 -5.47
N LEU A 160 -3.54 -19.08 -5.93
CA LEU A 160 -2.25 -19.54 -6.42
C LEU A 160 -1.21 -19.44 -5.29
N ALA A 161 -0.71 -20.58 -4.83
CA ALA A 161 0.47 -20.64 -3.97
C ALA A 161 1.75 -20.42 -4.80
N PRO A 162 2.84 -19.91 -4.19
CA PRO A 162 4.11 -19.68 -4.89
C PRO A 162 4.65 -20.89 -5.66
N SER A 163 4.45 -22.10 -5.13
CA SER A 163 4.87 -23.35 -5.76
C SER A 163 4.10 -23.72 -7.03
N GLN A 164 3.02 -23.00 -7.36
CA GLN A 164 2.17 -23.24 -8.53
C GLN A 164 2.43 -22.25 -9.66
N TRP A 165 3.36 -21.32 -9.49
CA TRP A 165 3.62 -20.29 -10.49
C TRP A 165 4.38 -20.86 -11.70
N PRO A 166 4.12 -20.34 -12.90
CA PRO A 166 4.87 -20.73 -14.08
C PRO A 166 6.34 -20.33 -13.92
N ASP A 167 7.24 -21.19 -14.42
CA ASP A 167 8.65 -20.83 -14.58
C ASP A 167 8.75 -19.68 -15.61
N VAL A 168 9.16 -18.51 -15.14
CA VAL A 168 9.29 -17.30 -15.97
C VAL A 168 10.28 -17.47 -17.11
N THR A 169 11.24 -18.40 -17.02
CA THR A 169 12.17 -18.68 -18.13
C THR A 169 11.50 -19.42 -19.29
N GLN A 170 10.32 -20.01 -19.04
CA GLN A 170 9.56 -20.81 -20.00
C GLN A 170 8.20 -20.18 -20.34
N SER A 171 7.83 -19.09 -19.66
CA SER A 171 6.55 -18.40 -19.80
C SER A 171 6.72 -17.07 -20.55
N GLN A 172 5.81 -16.78 -21.48
CA GLN A 172 5.69 -15.46 -22.10
C GLN A 172 5.03 -14.42 -21.17
N TRP A 173 4.50 -14.86 -20.04
CA TRP A 173 3.84 -14.04 -19.04
C TRP A 173 4.74 -13.83 -17.82
N PRO A 174 4.65 -12.66 -17.15
CA PRO A 174 5.30 -12.44 -15.85
C PRO A 174 4.72 -13.38 -14.78
N THR A 175 5.24 -13.38 -13.55
CA THR A 175 4.55 -14.13 -12.48
C THR A 175 3.20 -13.49 -12.13
N PRO A 176 2.27 -14.21 -11.48
CA PRO A 176 1.05 -13.61 -10.96
C PRO A 176 1.32 -12.46 -9.97
N GLY A 177 2.38 -12.56 -9.18
CA GLY A 177 2.85 -11.50 -8.28
C GLY A 177 3.31 -10.26 -9.05
N ASP A 178 4.14 -10.44 -10.08
CA ASP A 178 4.63 -9.35 -10.93
C ASP A 178 3.49 -8.63 -11.67
N TRP A 179 2.49 -9.38 -12.18
CA TRP A 179 1.29 -8.79 -12.78
C TRP A 179 0.59 -7.86 -11.80
N PHE A 180 0.43 -8.30 -10.55
CA PHE A 180 -0.20 -7.50 -9.50
C PHE A 180 0.65 -6.26 -9.15
N LEU A 181 1.97 -6.41 -9.07
CA LEU A 181 2.88 -5.30 -8.79
C LEU A 181 2.89 -4.24 -9.88
N ASP A 182 2.76 -4.62 -11.15
CA ASP A 182 2.65 -3.63 -12.23
C ASP A 182 1.33 -2.86 -12.14
N VAL A 183 0.21 -3.53 -11.80
CA VAL A 183 -1.06 -2.84 -11.56
C VAL A 183 -0.93 -1.81 -10.43
N LEU A 184 -0.29 -2.17 -9.31
CA LEU A 184 -0.07 -1.25 -8.20
C LEU A 184 0.79 -0.04 -8.61
N GLU A 185 1.82 -0.27 -9.41
CA GLU A 185 2.64 0.81 -9.97
C GLU A 185 1.76 1.77 -10.79
N LYS A 186 0.92 1.25 -11.69
CA LYS A 186 0.02 2.09 -12.50
C LYS A 186 -1.02 2.83 -11.64
N LEU A 187 -1.52 2.23 -10.57
CA LEU A 187 -2.41 2.91 -9.62
C LEU A 187 -1.70 4.07 -8.92
N GLY A 188 -0.44 3.88 -8.52
CA GLY A 188 0.37 4.94 -7.93
C GLY A 188 0.73 6.05 -8.91
N ASP A 189 1.00 5.73 -10.18
CA ASP A 189 1.13 6.71 -11.26
C ASP A 189 -0.15 7.55 -11.42
N GLN A 190 -1.33 6.90 -11.37
CA GLN A 190 -2.61 7.60 -11.43
C GLN A 190 -2.81 8.51 -10.21
N ALA A 191 -2.44 8.04 -9.02
CA ALA A 191 -2.49 8.83 -7.81
C ALA A 191 -1.60 10.08 -7.90
N LEU A 192 -0.37 9.91 -8.39
CA LEU A 192 0.59 11.00 -8.56
C LEU A 192 0.08 12.08 -9.52
N LYS A 193 -0.61 11.70 -10.60
CA LYS A 193 -1.23 12.66 -11.54
C LYS A 193 -2.30 13.54 -10.88
N THR A 194 -2.91 13.10 -9.77
CA THR A 194 -3.89 13.90 -9.04
C THR A 194 -3.27 14.99 -8.16
N VAL A 195 -1.98 14.84 -7.82
CA VAL A 195 -1.21 15.80 -7.03
C VAL A 195 -0.75 16.94 -7.93
N LYS A 196 -1.24 18.16 -7.70
CA LYS A 196 -0.98 19.28 -8.61
C LYS A 196 0.45 19.84 -8.44
N ALA A 197 1.15 20.03 -9.56
CA ALA A 197 2.39 20.80 -9.58
C ALA A 197 2.06 22.31 -9.49
N GLY A 198 2.59 23.01 -8.48
CA GLY A 198 2.35 24.45 -8.27
C GLY A 198 1.30 24.80 -7.20
N ALA A 199 0.79 23.81 -6.46
CA ALA A 199 0.05 24.09 -5.23
C ALA A 199 0.97 24.70 -4.15
N ASP A 200 0.37 25.42 -3.21
CA ASP A 200 0.97 25.68 -1.89
C ASP A 200 1.70 24.42 -1.39
N ASN A 201 2.97 24.55 -1.02
CA ASN A 201 3.83 23.43 -0.64
C ASN A 201 3.22 22.60 0.52
N VAL A 202 2.49 23.24 1.45
CA VAL A 202 1.78 22.51 2.52
C VAL A 202 0.66 21.67 1.94
N LYS A 203 -0.16 22.25 1.06
CA LYS A 203 -1.22 21.53 0.37
C LYS A 203 -0.68 20.36 -0.46
N ARG A 204 0.48 20.53 -1.12
CA ARG A 204 1.13 19.43 -1.85
C ARG A 204 1.51 18.28 -0.92
N VAL A 205 2.04 18.57 0.28
CA VAL A 205 2.31 17.55 1.30
C VAL A 205 1.01 16.82 1.71
N ASP A 206 -0.08 17.55 1.95
CA ASP A 206 -1.37 16.96 2.31
C ASP A 206 -1.91 16.02 1.21
N GLU A 207 -1.83 16.45 -0.05
CA GLU A 207 -2.25 15.66 -1.22
C GLU A 207 -1.40 14.39 -1.37
N LEU A 208 -0.08 14.46 -1.12
CA LEU A 208 0.83 13.30 -1.18
C LEU A 208 0.58 12.30 -0.05
N ILE A 209 0.34 12.77 1.18
CA ILE A 209 -0.05 11.90 2.31
C ILE A 209 -1.37 11.20 1.99
N THR A 210 -2.34 11.95 1.48
CA THR A 210 -3.65 11.41 1.10
C THR A 210 -3.53 10.34 0.00
N ALA A 211 -2.69 10.57 -1.00
CA ALA A 211 -2.40 9.59 -2.05
C ALA A 211 -1.73 8.32 -1.47
N LEU A 212 -0.73 8.49 -0.60
CA LEU A 212 -0.04 7.38 0.07
C LEU A 212 -0.93 6.58 1.03
N ASP A 213 -2.02 7.14 1.54
CA ASP A 213 -2.99 6.36 2.33
C ASP A 213 -3.80 5.38 1.48
N ALA A 214 -3.94 5.63 0.17
CA ALA A 214 -4.66 4.77 -0.76
C ALA A 214 -3.76 3.78 -1.52
N VAL A 215 -2.55 4.21 -1.90
CA VAL A 215 -1.53 3.42 -2.62
C VAL A 215 -0.22 3.41 -1.83
N THR A 216 -0.20 2.61 -0.79
CA THR A 216 0.78 2.71 0.31
C THR A 216 2.21 2.41 -0.08
N ASP A 217 2.46 1.69 -1.15
CA ASP A 217 3.77 1.14 -1.53
C ASP A 217 4.37 1.77 -2.78
N HIS A 218 3.73 2.81 -3.32
CA HIS A 218 4.25 3.51 -4.49
C HIS A 218 5.48 4.35 -4.15
N GLU A 219 6.62 3.96 -4.68
CA GLU A 219 7.92 4.54 -4.35
C GLU A 219 8.01 6.04 -4.69
N ILE A 220 7.58 6.45 -5.88
CA ILE A 220 7.69 7.85 -6.31
C ILE A 220 6.85 8.78 -5.44
N LEU A 221 5.71 8.31 -4.89
CA LEU A 221 4.91 9.13 -3.97
C LEU A 221 5.66 9.43 -2.67
N HIS A 222 6.43 8.47 -2.13
CA HIS A 222 7.30 8.70 -0.98
C HIS A 222 8.41 9.69 -1.31
N GLN A 223 9.10 9.51 -2.44
CA GLN A 223 10.16 10.43 -2.87
C GLN A 223 9.64 11.86 -3.03
N GLN A 224 8.45 12.03 -3.63
CA GLN A 224 7.79 13.33 -3.79
C GLN A 224 7.35 13.93 -2.44
N LEU A 225 6.87 13.11 -1.50
CA LEU A 225 6.53 13.56 -0.15
C LEU A 225 7.76 14.07 0.60
N ALA A 226 8.86 13.30 0.57
CA ALA A 226 10.11 13.68 1.19
C ALA A 226 10.62 15.02 0.62
N GLN A 227 10.64 15.16 -0.71
CA GLN A 227 11.06 16.40 -1.37
C GLN A 227 10.17 17.59 -1.02
N ALA A 228 8.84 17.41 -1.06
CA ALA A 228 7.90 18.49 -0.74
C ALA A 228 8.05 18.95 0.72
N ALA A 229 8.24 18.02 1.66
CA ALA A 229 8.51 18.34 3.05
C ALA A 229 9.86 19.05 3.24
N SER A 230 10.93 18.61 2.55
CA SER A 230 12.23 19.29 2.60
C SER A 230 12.19 20.73 2.09
N ASN A 231 11.39 21.01 1.06
CA ASN A 231 11.23 22.35 0.51
C ASN A 231 10.56 23.35 1.48
N LEU A 232 9.89 22.86 2.53
CA LEU A 232 9.25 23.68 3.56
C LEU A 232 10.19 24.04 4.72
N VAL A 233 11.42 23.51 4.73
CA VAL A 233 12.44 23.80 5.75
C VAL A 233 13.43 24.88 5.28
N GLN A 234 13.51 25.10 3.96
CA GLN A 234 14.37 26.10 3.33
C GLN A 234 13.77 27.51 3.47
#